data_AF-A0A9X3TUH9-F1
#
_entry.id   AF-A0A9X3TUH9-F1
#
_cell.length_a   1.000
_cell.length_b   1.000
_cell.length_c   1.000
_cell.angle_alpha   90.00
_cell.angle_beta   90.00
_cell.angle_gamma   90.00
#
_symmetry.space_group_name_H-M   'P 1'
#
loop_
_entity.id
_entity.type
_entity.pdbx_description
1 polymer ?
#
loop_
_entity_poly.entity_id
_entity_poly.type
_entity_poly.pdbx_seq_one_letter_code
_entity_poly.pdbx_strand_id
1 'polypeptide(L)'
;MRTTRSEMWREAASWLGIASFGLAVVLLAALNLLIWFDLSFSLVETIGNGTIPGVVLGAIGGIIKQRHRKWAWWGVGLHLFIGLFLLTSLFLALWINPRP
;
A
#
# COMPACT_ATOMS: atom_id res chain seq x y z
N MET A 1 21.28 20.79 20.41
CA MET A 1 20.39 19.74 20.95
C MET A 1 20.81 18.41 20.34
N ARG A 2 21.22 17.43 21.15
CA ARG A 2 21.68 16.11 20.68
C ARG A 2 20.44 15.23 20.56
N THR A 3 19.89 15.09 19.36
CA THR A 3 18.84 14.09 19.10
C THR A 3 19.42 12.73 19.46
N THR A 4 18.74 12.02 20.36
CA THR A 4 19.15 10.67 20.71
C THR A 4 18.87 9.75 19.53
N ARG A 5 19.74 8.78 19.24
CA ARG A 5 19.62 7.91 18.05
C ARG A 5 18.22 7.27 17.96
N SER A 6 17.59 7.00 19.10
CA SER A 6 16.21 6.49 19.25
C SER A 6 15.11 7.46 18.78
N GLU A 7 15.28 8.78 18.95
CA GLU A 7 14.33 9.78 18.44
C GLU A 7 14.37 9.84 16.92
N MET A 8 15.57 9.76 16.33
CA MET A 8 15.78 9.72 14.88
C MET A 8 15.05 8.54 14.23
N TRP A 9 15.15 7.34 14.83
CA TRP A 9 14.41 6.16 14.37
C TRP A 9 12.89 6.30 14.48
N ARG A 10 12.39 6.99 15.53
CA ARG A 10 10.96 7.26 15.72
C ARG A 10 10.42 8.35 14.78
N GLU A 11 11.24 9.26 14.31
CA GLU A 11 10.82 10.22 13.29
C GLU A 11 10.80 9.55 11.92
N ALA A 12 11.86 8.82 11.56
CA ALA A 12 11.95 8.10 10.29
C ALA A 12 10.80 7.12 10.12
N ALA A 13 10.47 6.37 11.16
CA ALA A 13 9.40 5.40 11.11
C ALA A 13 7.99 6.04 11.08
N SER A 14 7.85 7.30 11.50
CA SER A 14 6.61 8.07 11.39
C SER A 14 6.41 8.54 9.96
N TRP A 15 7.50 9.01 9.33
CA TRP A 15 7.52 9.36 7.90
C TRP A 15 7.26 8.14 7.01
N LEU A 16 7.80 6.97 7.36
CA LEU A 16 7.51 5.71 6.66
C LEU A 16 6.02 5.36 6.69
N GLY A 17 5.35 5.54 7.84
CA GLY A 17 3.92 5.31 7.96
C GLY A 17 3.09 6.28 7.10
N ILE A 18 3.46 7.56 7.08
CA ILE A 18 2.80 8.58 6.25
C ILE A 18 3.05 8.31 4.76
N ALA A 19 4.28 7.96 4.38
CA ALA A 19 4.65 7.64 3.01
C ALA A 19 3.94 6.39 2.50
N SER A 20 3.83 5.34 3.32
CA SER A 20 3.02 4.15 3.02
C SER A 20 1.57 4.56 2.77
N PHE A 21 0.96 5.34 3.67
CA PHE A 21 -0.41 5.78 3.46
C PHE A 21 -0.59 6.62 2.18
N GLY A 22 0.30 7.57 1.92
CA GLY A 22 0.28 8.38 0.71
C GLY A 22 0.41 7.56 -0.57
N LEU A 23 1.33 6.58 -0.58
CA LEU A 23 1.51 5.67 -1.70
C LEU A 23 0.26 4.83 -1.94
N ALA A 24 -0.40 4.38 -0.87
CA ALA A 24 -1.66 3.64 -0.97
C ALA A 24 -2.77 4.48 -1.63
N VAL A 25 -2.89 5.75 -1.25
CA VAL A 25 -3.89 6.68 -1.83
C VAL A 25 -3.60 6.93 -3.31
N VAL A 26 -2.34 7.16 -3.67
CA VAL A 26 -1.93 7.35 -5.07
C VAL A 26 -2.22 6.09 -5.89
N LEU A 27 -1.87 4.91 -5.36
CA LEU A 27 -2.13 3.63 -6.02
C LEU A 27 -3.63 3.38 -6.21
N LEU A 28 -4.44 3.66 -5.19
CA LEU A 28 -5.89 3.55 -5.27
C LEU A 28 -6.47 4.49 -6.34
N ALA A 29 -6.01 5.75 -6.37
CA ALA A 29 -6.44 6.72 -7.37
C ALA A 29 -6.04 6.29 -8.78
N ALA A 30 -4.80 5.83 -8.97
CA ALA A 30 -4.31 5.33 -10.25
C ALA A 30 -5.12 4.14 -10.76
N LEU A 31 -5.42 3.16 -9.89
CA LEU A 31 -6.27 2.02 -10.25
C LEU A 31 -7.68 2.44 -10.64
N ASN A 32 -8.28 3.39 -9.91
CA ASN A 32 -9.59 3.91 -10.26
C ASN A 32 -9.57 4.61 -11.63
N LEU A 33 -8.54 5.40 -11.94
CA LEU A 33 -8.40 6.04 -13.25
C LEU A 33 -8.21 5.01 -14.37
N LEU A 34 -7.36 4.00 -14.16
CA LEU A 34 -7.14 2.93 -15.14
C LEU A 34 -8.45 2.22 -15.47
N ILE A 35 -9.24 1.85 -14.45
CA ILE A 35 -10.56 1.24 -14.63
C ILE A 35 -11.52 2.20 -15.34
N TRP A 36 -11.54 3.47 -14.95
CA TRP A 36 -12.43 4.48 -15.54
C TRP A 36 -12.16 4.71 -17.04
N PHE A 37 -10.89 4.65 -17.44
CA PHE A 37 -10.47 4.80 -18.84
C PHE A 37 -10.37 3.48 -19.61
N ASP A 38 -10.81 2.36 -19.01
CA ASP A 38 -10.73 1.01 -19.58
C ASP A 38 -9.30 0.65 -20.04
N LEU A 39 -8.31 1.10 -19.28
CA LEU A 39 -6.90 0.84 -19.53
C LEU A 39 -6.47 -0.47 -18.86
N SER A 40 -5.71 -1.27 -19.58
CA SER A 40 -5.11 -2.49 -19.05
C SER A 40 -4.07 -2.18 -17.98
N PHE A 41 -4.03 -2.98 -16.93
CA PHE A 41 -2.98 -2.94 -15.91
C PHE A 41 -2.41 -4.33 -15.64
N SER A 42 -1.12 -4.39 -15.30
CA SER A 42 -0.48 -5.63 -14.88
C SER A 42 -0.72 -5.89 -13.40
N LEU A 43 -1.42 -6.97 -13.08
CA LEU A 43 -1.63 -7.43 -11.71
C LEU A 43 -0.29 -7.68 -10.99
N VAL A 44 0.67 -8.30 -11.68
CA VAL A 44 1.98 -8.63 -11.12
C VAL A 44 2.76 -7.37 -10.78
N GLU A 45 2.78 -6.38 -11.67
CA GLU A 45 3.49 -5.12 -11.41
C GLU A 45 2.81 -4.30 -10.32
N THR A 46 1.47 -4.23 -10.33
CA THR A 46 0.70 -3.47 -9.34
C THR A 46 0.89 -4.03 -7.93
N ILE A 47 0.84 -5.35 -7.78
CA ILE A 47 1.05 -6.02 -6.49
C ILE A 47 2.54 -5.97 -6.11
N GLY A 48 3.44 -6.29 -7.03
CA GLY A 48 4.88 -6.40 -6.79
C GLY A 48 5.56 -5.07 -6.46
N ASN A 49 5.24 -4.01 -7.21
CA ASN A 49 5.90 -2.71 -7.09
C ASN A 49 5.10 -1.69 -6.25
N GLY A 50 3.79 -1.89 -6.10
CA GLY A 50 2.92 -1.00 -5.33
C GLY A 50 2.54 -1.61 -3.98
N THR A 51 1.68 -2.64 -4.03
CA THR A 51 1.03 -3.18 -2.83
C THR A 51 2.01 -3.77 -1.82
N ILE A 52 2.91 -4.66 -2.25
CA ILE A 52 3.85 -5.35 -1.34
C ILE A 52 4.80 -4.36 -0.65
N PRO A 53 5.52 -3.47 -1.37
CA PRO A 53 6.37 -2.46 -0.72
C PRO A 53 5.57 -1.57 0.24
N GLY A 54 4.37 -1.18 -0.16
CA GLY A 54 3.47 -0.37 0.66
C GLY A 54 3.07 -1.01 1.98
N VAL A 55 2.73 -2.31 1.96
CA VAL A 55 2.45 -3.10 3.18
C VAL A 55 3.69 -3.20 4.06
N VAL A 56 4.87 -3.49 3.48
CA VAL A 56 6.12 -3.63 4.23
C VAL A 56 6.49 -2.32 4.93
N LEU A 57 6.43 -1.19 4.22
CA LEU A 57 6.72 0.13 4.78
C LEU A 57 5.73 0.50 5.90
N GLY A 58 4.44 0.22 5.69
CA GLY A 58 3.40 0.45 6.68
C GLY A 58 3.55 -0.45 7.91
N ALA A 59 3.92 -1.72 7.74
CA ALA A 59 4.15 -2.66 8.83
C ALA A 59 5.36 -2.26 9.67
N ILE A 60 6.48 -1.89 9.03
CA ILE A 60 7.68 -1.40 9.71
C ILE A 60 7.34 -0.12 10.52
N GLY A 61 6.62 0.83 9.92
CA GLY A 61 6.15 2.03 10.62
C GLY A 61 5.12 1.73 11.73
N GLY A 62 4.33 0.67 11.59
CA GLY A 62 3.31 0.27 12.56
C GLY A 62 3.85 -0.51 13.76
N ILE A 63 4.96 -1.23 13.61
CA ILE A 63 5.56 -2.04 14.68
C ILE A 63 6.40 -1.18 15.64
N ILE A 64 7.06 -0.15 15.13
CA ILE A 64 7.85 0.78 15.95
C ILE A 64 6.90 1.64 16.80
N LYS A 65 7.16 1.80 18.12
CA LYS A 65 6.33 2.61 19.03
C LYS A 65 6.50 4.11 18.75
N GLN A 66 5.49 4.74 18.13
CA GLN A 66 5.56 6.14 17.70
C GLN A 66 4.20 6.85 17.76
N ARG A 67 4.27 8.19 17.75
CA ARG A 67 3.14 9.11 17.95
C ARG A 67 2.05 8.99 16.87
N HIS A 68 2.43 8.63 15.64
CA HIS A 68 1.55 8.62 14.46
C HIS A 68 1.27 7.21 13.91
N ARG A 69 1.30 6.19 14.78
CA ARG A 69 1.09 4.78 14.43
C ARG A 69 -0.20 4.51 13.64
N LYS A 70 -1.24 5.32 13.81
CA LYS A 70 -2.51 5.22 13.09
C LYS A 70 -2.31 5.28 11.56
N TRP A 71 -1.48 6.19 11.08
CA TRP A 71 -1.24 6.37 9.63
C TRP A 71 -0.55 5.17 9.01
N ALA A 72 0.39 4.56 9.73
CA ALA A 72 1.05 3.34 9.28
C ALA A 72 0.04 2.18 9.13
N TRP A 73 -0.85 1.99 10.11
CA TRP A 73 -1.91 0.97 10.02
C TRP A 73 -2.96 1.27 8.94
N TRP A 74 -3.31 2.53 8.74
CA TRP A 74 -4.15 2.94 7.62
C TRP A 74 -3.47 2.63 6.28
N GLY A 75 -2.17 2.90 6.15
CA GLY A 75 -1.39 2.53 4.96
C GLY A 75 -1.38 1.02 4.71
N VAL A 76 -1.15 0.21 5.74
CA VAL A 76 -1.24 -1.26 5.65
C VAL A 76 -2.64 -1.69 5.23
N GLY A 77 -3.68 -1.19 5.90
CA GLY A 77 -5.06 -1.55 5.63
C GLY A 77 -5.48 -1.20 4.20
N LEU A 78 -5.08 -0.03 3.70
CA LEU A 78 -5.42 0.40 2.35
C LEU A 78 -4.68 -0.44 1.29
N HIS A 79 -3.41 -0.77 1.50
CA HIS A 79 -2.70 -1.69 0.59
C HIS A 79 -3.29 -3.09 0.62
N LEU A 80 -3.65 -3.63 1.78
CA LEU A 80 -4.33 -4.92 1.87
C LEU A 80 -5.68 -4.91 1.16
N PHE A 81 -6.44 -3.82 1.30
CA PHE A 81 -7.69 -3.63 0.56
C PHE A 81 -7.45 -3.62 -0.96
N ILE A 82 -6.46 -2.88 -1.45
CA ILE A 82 -6.08 -2.87 -2.87
C ILE A 82 -5.68 -4.27 -3.34
N GLY A 83 -4.83 -4.97 -2.58
CA GLY A 83 -4.42 -6.33 -2.91
C GLY A 83 -5.59 -7.31 -2.97
N LEU A 84 -6.52 -7.21 -2.01
CA LEU A 84 -7.74 -8.02 -2.01
C LEU A 84 -8.63 -7.70 -3.21
N PHE A 85 -8.82 -6.41 -3.53
CA PHE A 85 -9.55 -5.98 -4.72
C PHE A 85 -8.96 -6.57 -5.99
N LEU A 86 -7.64 -6.46 -6.18
CA LEU A 86 -6.92 -7.01 -7.32
C LEU A 86 -7.07 -8.54 -7.43
N LEU A 87 -6.97 -9.26 -6.31
CA LEU A 87 -7.22 -10.70 -6.26
C LEU A 87 -8.66 -11.03 -6.65
N THR A 88 -9.64 -10.32 -6.13
CA THR A 88 -11.05 -10.55 -6.48
C THR A 88 -11.32 -10.26 -7.95
N SER A 89 -10.74 -9.20 -8.53
CA SER A 89 -10.82 -8.92 -9.97
C SER A 89 -10.20 -10.03 -10.81
N LEU A 90 -9.08 -10.62 -10.38
CA LEU A 90 -8.48 -11.77 -11.06
C LEU A 90 -9.41 -12.98 -11.03
N PHE A 91 -9.95 -13.36 -9.86
CA PHE A 91 -10.88 -14.48 -9.77
C PHE A 91 -12.14 -14.26 -10.60
N LEU A 92 -12.65 -13.03 -10.62
CA LEU A 92 -13.81 -12.68 -11.43
C LEU A 92 -13.51 -12.76 -12.93
N ALA A 93 -12.32 -12.29 -13.35
CA ALA A 93 -11.88 -12.38 -14.74
C ALA A 93 -11.73 -13.85 -15.19
N LEU A 94 -11.11 -14.70 -14.36
CA LEU A 94 -10.96 -16.14 -14.63
C LEU A 94 -12.32 -16.87 -14.65
N TRP A 95 -13.27 -16.43 -13.83
CA TRP A 95 -14.60 -17.05 -13.78
C TRP A 95 -15.47 -16.66 -14.99
N ILE A 96 -15.40 -15.40 -15.42
CA ILE A 96 -16.18 -14.88 -16.55
C ILE A 96 -15.56 -15.30 -17.89
N ASN A 97 -14.23 -15.31 -18.00
CA ASN A 97 -13.52 -15.75 -19.20
C ASN A 97 -12.53 -16.88 -18.85
N PRO A 98 -12.98 -18.14 -18.82
CA PRO A 98 -12.14 -19.28 -18.43
C PRO A 98 -11.09 -19.67 -19.48
N ARG A 99 -10.85 -18.83 -20.51
CA ARG A 99 -9.79 -19.08 -21.49
C ARG A 99 -8.55 -18.26 -21.14
N PRO A 100 -7.36 -18.91 -21.08
CA PRO A 100 -6.09 -18.25 -20.80
C PRO A 100 -5.70 -17.23 -21.87
#